data_AF-A0A194AM80-F1
#
_entry.id   AF-A0A194AM80-F1
#
_cell.length_a   1.000
_cell.length_b   1.000
_cell.length_c   1.000
_cell.angle_alpha   90.00
_cell.angle_beta   90.00
_cell.angle_gamma   90.00
#
_symmetry.space_group_name_H-M   'P 1'
#
loop_
_entity.id
_entity.type
_entity.pdbx_description
1 polymer ?
#
loop_
_entity_poly.entity_id
_entity_poly.type
_entity_poly.pdbx_seq_one_letter_code
_entity_poly.pdbx_strand_id
1 'polypeptide(L)' 'MENATEFWETGIQYINLTQSVSRKIVEKNNANFMISDEEFIGDDFFEATRWSDYRLSIPLIFNLYHGLELLLKGFLYASG' A
#
# COMPACT_ATOMS: atom_id res chain seq x y z
N MET A 1 -7.14 20.25 19.29
CA MET A 1 -5.74 19.86 19.02
C MET A 1 -5.54 18.36 19.10
N GLU A 2 -5.97 17.67 20.16
CA GLU A 2 -5.84 16.21 20.32
C GLU A 2 -6.41 15.42 19.11
N ASN A 3 -7.63 15.75 18.66
CA ASN A 3 -8.24 15.13 17.48
C ASN A 3 -7.48 15.40 16.16
N ALA A 4 -6.78 16.53 16.04
CA ALA A 4 -6.00 16.85 14.83
C ALA A 4 -4.73 16.00 14.74
N THR A 5 -4.09 15.74 15.89
CA THR A 5 -2.93 14.86 15.99
C THR A 5 -3.26 13.44 15.55
N GLU A 6 -4.40 12.89 15.98
CA GLU A 6 -4.85 11.54 15.58
C GLU A 6 -5.01 11.40 14.06
N PHE A 7 -5.59 12.41 13.40
CA PHE A 7 -5.70 12.45 11.94
C PHE A 7 -4.34 12.44 11.26
N TRP A 8 -3.38 13.25 11.75
CA TRP A 8 -2.04 13.29 11.17
C TRP A 8 -1.26 11.99 11.38
N GLU A 9 -1.28 11.44 12.60
CA GLU A 9 -0.60 10.18 12.91
C GLU A 9 -1.12 9.04 12.05
N THR A 10 -2.45 8.91 11.95
CA THR A 10 -3.08 7.89 11.12
C THR A 10 -2.78 8.12 9.63
N GLY A 11 -2.86 9.36 9.15
CA GLY A 11 -2.51 9.70 7.77
C GLY A 11 -1.07 9.34 7.40
N ILE A 12 -0.11 9.62 8.29
CA ILE A 12 1.29 9.25 8.12
C ILE A 12 1.46 7.73 8.06
N GLN A 13 0.74 6.96 8.88
CA GLN A 13 0.78 5.49 8.83
C GLN A 13 0.34 4.94 7.46
N TYR A 14 -0.73 5.48 6.86
CA TYR A 14 -1.18 5.10 5.52
C TYR A 14 -0.15 5.44 4.43
N ILE A 15 0.49 6.61 4.52
CA ILE A 15 1.55 7.01 3.58
C ILE A 15 2.78 6.10 3.72
N ASN A 16 3.20 5.80 4.95
CA ASN A 16 4.32 4.90 5.22
C ASN A 16 4.03 3.46 4.73
N LEU A 17 2.80 2.98 4.90
CA LEU A 17 2.36 1.69 4.37
C LEU A 17 2.48 1.66 2.85
N THR A 18 1.93 2.67 2.18
CA THR A 18 1.99 2.82 0.72
C THR A 18 3.44 2.84 0.24
N GLN A 19 4.31 3.62 0.87
CA GLN A 19 5.72 3.69 0.53
C GLN A 19 6.42 2.34 0.71
N SER A 20 6.16 1.66 1.83
CA SER A 20 6.80 0.38 2.16
C SER A 20 6.40 -0.73 1.19
N VAL A 21 5.12 -0.81 0.85
CA VAL A 21 4.62 -1.80 -0.10
C VAL A 21 5.06 -1.48 -1.53
N SER A 22 5.04 -0.21 -1.96
CA SER A 22 5.62 0.21 -3.25
C SER A 22 7.08 -0.21 -3.38
N ARG A 23 7.89 0.02 -2.33
CA ARG A 23 9.28 -0.45 -2.29
C ARG A 23 9.36 -1.96 -2.41
N LYS A 24 8.46 -2.69 -1.75
CA LYS A 24 8.43 -4.15 -1.81
C LYS A 24 8.10 -4.69 -3.20
N ILE A 25 7.17 -4.05 -3.92
CA ILE A 25 6.86 -4.37 -5.32
C ILE A 25 8.12 -4.24 -6.19
N VAL A 26 8.87 -3.14 -6.03
CA VAL A 26 10.14 -2.91 -6.75
C VAL A 26 11.20 -3.95 -6.36
N GLU A 27 11.42 -4.20 -5.07
CA GLU A 27 12.35 -5.22 -4.56
C GLU A 27 12.04 -6.62 -5.10
N LYS A 28 10.77 -6.90 -5.43
CA LYS A 28 10.29 -8.18 -5.95
C LYS A 28 10.15 -8.20 -7.46
N ASN A 29 10.73 -7.20 -8.15
CA ASN A 29 10.72 -7.06 -9.61
C ASN A 29 9.32 -7.07 -10.23
N ASN A 30 8.29 -6.74 -9.45
CA ASN A 30 6.91 -6.70 -9.90
C ASN A 30 6.45 -7.97 -10.67
N ALA A 31 6.81 -9.15 -10.15
CA ALA A 31 6.53 -10.41 -10.83
C ALA A 31 5.01 -10.63 -11.03
N ASN A 32 4.56 -10.64 -12.29
CA ASN A 32 3.14 -10.75 -12.66
C ASN A 32 2.82 -12.02 -13.48
N PHE A 33 3.84 -12.79 -13.88
CA PHE A 33 3.72 -14.10 -14.49
C PHE A 33 4.81 -15.03 -13.98
N MET A 34 4.58 -16.34 -14.11
CA MET A 34 5.53 -17.39 -13.73
C MET A 34 5.71 -18.35 -14.90
N ILE A 35 6.96 -18.73 -15.19
CA ILE A 35 7.32 -19.73 -16.19
C ILE A 35 8.16 -20.77 -15.45
N SER A 36 7.80 -22.04 -15.57
CA SER A 36 8.50 -23.17 -14.95
C SER A 36 8.42 -24.39 -15.86
N ASP A 37 9.47 -25.20 -15.83
CA ASP A 37 9.49 -26.53 -16.46
C ASP A 37 8.87 -27.61 -15.54
N GLU A 38 8.64 -27.27 -14.27
CA GLU A 38 7.97 -28.12 -13.27
C GLU A 38 6.48 -27.78 -13.15
N GLU A 39 5.67 -28.78 -12.81
CA GLU A 39 4.23 -28.59 -12.56
C GLU A 39 4.00 -27.73 -11.32
N PHE A 40 3.11 -26.74 -11.43
CA PHE A 40 2.77 -25.85 -10.31
C PHE A 40 1.90 -26.57 -9.28
N ILE A 41 2.26 -26.49 -7.99
CA ILE A 41 1.51 -27.15 -6.92
C ILE A 41 0.82 -26.09 -6.05
N GLY A 42 -0.51 -26.12 -5.99
CA GLY A 42 -1.28 -25.29 -5.06
C GLY A 42 -1.08 -23.78 -5.27
N ASP A 43 -0.58 -23.09 -4.25
CA ASP A 43 -0.54 -21.62 -4.17
C ASP A 43 0.75 -20.98 -4.71
N ASP A 44 1.62 -21.73 -5.38
CA ASP A 44 2.92 -21.25 -5.87
C ASP A 44 2.80 -19.97 -6.72
N PHE A 45 1.82 -19.94 -7.63
CA PHE A 45 1.55 -18.76 -8.45
C PHE A 45 1.08 -17.56 -7.61
N PHE A 46 0.26 -17.81 -6.58
CA PHE A 46 -0.22 -16.75 -5.70
C PHE A 46 0.93 -16.14 -4.92
N GLU A 47 1.79 -16.96 -4.31
CA GLU A 47 2.95 -16.51 -3.55
C GLU A 47 3.99 -15.81 -4.44
N ALA A 48 4.25 -16.34 -5.63
CA ALA A 48 5.19 -15.73 -6.58
C ALA A 48 4.73 -14.35 -7.06
N THR A 49 3.43 -14.17 -7.27
CA THR A 49 2.86 -12.91 -7.77
C THR A 49 2.36 -11.98 -6.66
N ARG A 50 2.47 -12.35 -5.38
CA ARG A 50 1.83 -11.63 -4.26
C ARG A 50 2.24 -10.16 -4.14
N TRP A 51 3.46 -9.83 -4.58
CA TRP A 51 4.01 -8.47 -4.58
C TRP A 51 3.93 -7.80 -5.96
N SER A 52 2.99 -8.20 -6.80
CA SER A 52 2.73 -7.56 -8.09
C SER A 52 1.84 -6.33 -7.94
N ASP A 53 2.13 -5.31 -8.73
CA ASP A 53 1.26 -4.16 -8.96
C ASP A 53 -0.13 -4.56 -9.47
N TYR A 54 -0.24 -5.61 -10.27
CA TYR A 54 -1.51 -6.14 -10.77
C TYR A 54 -2.45 -6.51 -9.61
N ARG A 55 -1.89 -6.99 -8.49
CA ARG A 55 -2.65 -7.33 -7.28
C ARG A 55 -2.78 -6.17 -6.31
N LEU A 56 -1.73 -5.35 -6.18
CA LEU A 56 -1.61 -4.40 -5.08
C LEU A 56 -1.90 -2.96 -5.47
N SER A 57 -1.91 -2.59 -6.74
CA SER A 57 -2.02 -1.18 -7.18
C SER A 57 -3.29 -0.50 -6.71
N ILE A 58 -4.46 -1.14 -6.84
CA ILE A 58 -5.75 -0.58 -6.41
C ILE A 58 -5.75 -0.27 -4.90
N PRO A 59 -5.48 -1.24 -3.99
CA PRO A 59 -5.44 -0.92 -2.57
C PRO A 59 -4.31 0.06 -2.20
N LEU A 60 -3.19 0.08 -2.93
CA LEU A 60 -2.12 1.06 -2.73
C LEU A 60 -2.56 2.48 -2.99
N ILE A 61 -3.22 2.69 -4.13
CA ILE A 61 -3.72 4.00 -4.53
C ILE A 61 -4.80 4.47 -3.55
N PHE A 62 -5.70 3.58 -3.13
CA PHE A 62 -6.68 3.88 -2.08
C PHE A 62 -6.01 4.34 -0.79
N ASN A 63 -5.03 3.57 -0.27
CA ASN A 63 -4.32 3.91 0.95
C ASN A 63 -3.56 5.23 0.84
N LEU A 64 -2.97 5.53 -0.32
CA LEU A 64 -2.31 6.81 -0.57
C LEU A 64 -3.29 7.99 -0.47
N TYR A 65 -4.41 7.91 -1.19
CA TYR A 65 -5.41 8.97 -1.17
C TYR A 65 -6.05 9.13 0.20
N HIS A 66 -6.31 8.03 0.90
CA HIS A 66 -6.85 8.08 2.24
C HIS A 66 -5.86 8.69 3.25
N GLY A 67 -4.56 8.38 3.11
CA GLY A 67 -3.52 9.04 3.91
C GLY A 67 -3.51 10.57 3.70
N LEU A 68 -3.60 11.02 2.44
CA LEU A 68 -3.71 12.45 2.12
C LEU A 68 -4.99 13.09 2.66
N GLU A 69 -6.12 12.40 2.55
CA GLU A 69 -7.41 12.83 3.10
C GLU A 69 -7.33 13.08 4.61
N LEU A 70 -6.76 12.13 5.36
CA LEU A 70 -6.59 12.25 6.80
C LEU A 70 -5.66 13.41 7.18
N LEU A 71 -4.56 13.60 6.44
CA LEU A 71 -3.68 14.75 6.67
C LEU A 71 -4.42 16.08 6.51
N LEU A 72 -5.21 16.21 5.44
CA LEU A 72 -6.01 17.40 5.18
C LEU A 72 -7.08 17.63 6.25
N LYS A 73 -7.76 16.56 6.70
CA LYS A 73 -8.71 16.63 7.82
C LYS A 73 -8.05 17.13 9.10
N GLY A 74 -6.83 16.69 9.41
CA GLY A 74 -6.06 17.19 10.55
C GLY A 74 -5.81 18.70 10.47
N PHE A 75 -5.44 19.23 9.30
CA PHE A 75 -5.28 20.68 9.10
C PHE A 75 -6.60 21.45 9.21
N LEU A 76 -7.69 20.91 8.69
CA LEU A 76 -9.02 21.52 8.84
C LEU A 76 -9.45 21.56 10.31
N TYR A 77 -9.23 20.49 11.07
CA TYR A 77 -9.50 20.45 12.51
C TYR A 77 -8.59 21.33 13.36
N ALA A 78 -7.37 21.61 12.90
CA ALA A 78 -6.45 22.52 13.58
C ALA A 78 -6.71 24.00 13.27
N SER A 79 -7.33 24.29 12.12
CA SER A 79 -7.70 25.64 11.69
C SER A 79 -9.12 26.05 12.08
N GLY A 80 -9.94 25.10 12.55
CA GLY A 80 -11.28 25.30 13.11
C GLY A 80 -11.29 25.34 14.63
#